data_AF-A0A972DYW3-F1
#
_entry.id   AF-A0A972DYW3-F1
#
_cell.length_a   1.000
_cell.length_b   1.000
_cell.length_c   1.000
_cell.angle_alpha   90.00
_cell.angle_beta   90.00
_cell.angle_gamma   90.00
#
_symmetry.space_group_name_H-M   'P 1'
#
loop_
_entity.id
_entity.type
_entity.pdbx_description
1 polymer ?
#
loop_
_entity_poly.entity_id
_entity_poly.type
_entity_poly.pdbx_seq_one_letter_code
_entity_poly.pdbx_strand_id
1 'polypeptide(L)'
;MIRFACVYCGRKIWAKDRLAGSQVNCPACGHTIRVKPTAEPEPQTKQTVYDAPAEALDWRGKSDREIVRELRKHRPLTEQEERRWAITRTLSPFMPHYDSLTLFALSWAFLLLLLLGPNASPSRYTLGSRYTSGLRAPAPQGPNEPLASVIWSVGEQFMVLTPLAGIGMVLSLVGVFYPKPKPETVKWLMLCFAVMVTGGTGIYAGYIWFTTARGWLLVFPASNILSAAVPLLLFRAGLLDTEVILDTTARLSQVVVTLVVTVVLLATCLYVFRLHWAIAYSICVAYTMSLNHAITDVFGGGKIAKEVAE
;
A
#
# COMPACT_ATOMS: atom_id res chain seq x y z
N MET A 1 40.99 -20.50 -36.87
CA MET A 1 40.04 -21.48 -36.29
C MET A 1 38.99 -20.71 -35.50
N ILE A 2 37.70 -20.98 -35.76
CA ILE A 2 36.56 -20.32 -35.11
C ILE A 2 36.13 -21.14 -33.89
N ARG A 3 36.02 -20.49 -32.72
CA ARG A 3 35.55 -21.10 -31.46
C ARG A 3 34.16 -20.58 -31.14
N PHE A 4 33.19 -21.47 -30.98
CA PHE A 4 31.83 -21.11 -30.60
C PHE A 4 31.15 -22.26 -29.82
N ALA A 5 30.07 -21.96 -29.13
CA ALA A 5 29.27 -22.95 -28.40
C ALA A 5 28.01 -23.32 -29.21
N CYS A 6 27.62 -24.59 -29.18
CA CYS A 6 26.34 -25.01 -29.73
C CYS A 6 25.19 -24.35 -28.96
N VAL A 7 24.23 -23.75 -29.68
CA VAL A 7 23.05 -23.12 -29.08
C VAL A 7 22.13 -24.13 -28.39
N TYR A 8 22.15 -25.39 -28.84
CA TYR A 8 21.28 -26.45 -28.32
C TYR A 8 21.85 -27.18 -27.10
N CYS A 9 23.14 -27.53 -27.11
CA CYS A 9 23.76 -28.34 -26.05
C CYS A 9 24.87 -27.63 -25.27
N GLY A 10 25.23 -26.39 -25.63
CA GLY A 10 26.27 -25.60 -24.96
C GLY A 10 27.72 -26.08 -25.17
N ARG A 11 27.94 -27.20 -25.87
CA ARG A 11 29.30 -27.74 -26.06
C ARG A 11 30.14 -26.82 -26.96
N LYS A 12 31.40 -26.60 -26.56
CA LYS A 12 32.38 -25.82 -27.33
C LYS A 12 32.83 -26.62 -28.55
N ILE A 13 32.77 -26.00 -29.72
CA ILE A 13 33.10 -26.61 -31.02
C ILE A 13 34.15 -25.74 -31.71
N TRP A 14 35.05 -26.41 -32.43
CA TRP A 14 36.08 -25.78 -33.25
C TRP A 14 35.77 -26.02 -34.72
N ALA A 15 35.63 -24.94 -35.49
CA ALA A 15 35.46 -25.01 -36.94
C ALA A 15 36.66 -24.39 -37.67
N LYS A 16 36.99 -24.95 -38.85
CA LYS A 16 37.97 -24.34 -39.76
C LYS A 16 37.39 -23.02 -40.30
N ASP A 17 38.23 -22.02 -40.52
CA ASP A 17 37.78 -20.69 -40.95
C ASP A 17 37.06 -20.72 -42.31
N ARG A 18 37.38 -21.69 -43.17
CA ARG A 18 36.69 -21.95 -44.45
C ARG A 18 35.20 -22.32 -44.30
N LEU A 19 34.78 -22.72 -43.10
CA LEU A 19 33.38 -23.06 -42.80
C LEU A 19 32.61 -21.87 -42.21
N ALA A 20 33.22 -20.68 -42.13
CA ALA A 20 32.55 -19.45 -41.75
C ALA A 20 31.30 -19.22 -42.62
N GLY A 21 30.16 -18.97 -41.99
CA GLY A 21 28.88 -18.75 -42.67
C GLY A 21 28.14 -20.02 -43.08
N SER A 22 28.81 -21.18 -43.12
CA SER A 22 28.23 -22.47 -43.47
C SER A 22 27.48 -23.12 -42.29
N GLN A 23 26.59 -24.06 -42.62
CA GLN A 23 25.91 -24.91 -41.65
C GLN A 23 26.72 -26.19 -41.40
N VAL A 24 26.94 -26.53 -40.14
CA VAL A 24 27.66 -27.74 -39.72
C VAL A 24 26.84 -28.46 -38.65
N ASN A 25 26.94 -29.79 -38.58
CA ASN A 25 26.26 -30.56 -37.54
C ASN A 25 27.08 -30.57 -36.26
N CYS A 26 26.41 -30.39 -35.12
CA CYS A 26 27.04 -30.50 -33.82
C CYS A 26 27.46 -31.97 -33.56
N PRO A 27 28.73 -32.26 -33.26
CA PRO A 27 29.19 -33.63 -33.00
C PRO A 27 28.65 -34.21 -31.68
N ALA A 28 28.05 -33.38 -30.82
CA ALA A 28 27.51 -33.82 -29.53
C ALA A 28 26.00 -34.09 -29.54
N CYS A 29 25.21 -33.27 -30.25
CA CYS A 29 23.75 -33.38 -30.24
C CYS A 29 23.12 -33.54 -31.64
N GLY A 30 23.93 -33.65 -32.70
CA GLY A 30 23.46 -33.85 -34.07
C GLY A 30 22.78 -32.64 -34.74
N HIS A 31 22.46 -31.57 -33.99
CA HIS A 31 21.75 -30.41 -34.53
C HIS A 31 22.61 -29.59 -35.49
N THR A 32 22.01 -29.11 -36.57
CA THR A 32 22.65 -28.22 -37.55
C THR A 32 22.77 -26.80 -36.99
N ILE A 33 23.99 -26.28 -36.94
CA ILE A 33 24.32 -24.94 -36.41
C ILE A 33 25.08 -24.13 -37.45
N ARG A 34 24.81 -22.83 -37.52
CA ARG A 34 25.48 -21.91 -38.45
C ARG A 34 26.74 -21.35 -37.81
N VAL A 35 27.89 -21.53 -38.45
CA VAL A 35 29.17 -20.96 -37.98
C VAL A 35 29.16 -19.46 -38.24
N LYS A 36 29.22 -18.64 -37.20
CA LYS A 36 29.35 -17.19 -37.38
C LYS A 36 30.73 -16.87 -37.94
N PRO A 37 30.85 -16.06 -39.01
CA PRO A 37 32.14 -15.55 -39.45
C PRO A 37 32.84 -14.84 -38.30
N THR A 38 34.15 -15.02 -38.19
CA THR A 38 34.98 -14.17 -37.34
C THR A 38 34.93 -12.76 -37.93
N ALA A 39 34.03 -11.93 -37.44
CA ALA A 39 34.04 -10.51 -37.74
C ALA A 39 35.32 -9.92 -37.11
N GLU A 40 36.12 -9.28 -37.97
CA GLU A 40 36.97 -8.14 -37.61
C GLU A 40 36.18 -7.21 -36.67
N PRO A 41 36.79 -6.64 -35.61
CA PRO A 41 36.05 -6.05 -34.51
C PRO A 41 35.12 -4.96 -35.02
N GLU A 42 33.82 -5.27 -35.11
CA GLU A 42 32.80 -4.29 -35.43
C GLU A 42 32.88 -3.16 -34.41
N PRO A 43 32.78 -1.90 -34.87
CA PRO A 43 32.90 -0.74 -34.01
C PRO A 43 31.84 -0.86 -32.93
N GLN A 44 32.29 -0.80 -31.68
CA GLN A 44 31.48 -0.81 -30.48
C GLN A 44 30.24 0.08 -30.70
N THR A 45 29.12 -0.55 -31.02
CA THR A 45 27.81 0.09 -31.00
C THR A 45 27.70 0.68 -29.62
N LYS A 46 27.69 2.02 -29.55
CA LYS A 46 27.48 2.86 -28.38
C LYS A 46 26.60 2.16 -27.33
N GLN A 47 27.22 1.34 -26.49
CA GLN A 47 26.91 1.35 -25.09
C GLN A 47 27.37 2.74 -24.69
N THR A 48 26.42 3.66 -24.55
CA THR A 48 26.59 4.80 -23.66
C THR A 48 26.77 4.22 -22.26
N VAL A 49 27.98 3.69 -22.05
CA VAL A 49 28.61 3.50 -20.77
C VAL A 49 28.60 4.91 -20.20
N TYR A 50 27.71 5.08 -19.23
CA TYR A 50 27.74 6.17 -18.30
C TYR A 50 29.20 6.53 -18.02
N ASP A 51 29.57 7.79 -18.28
CA ASP A 51 30.74 8.42 -17.70
C ASP A 51 30.56 8.46 -16.19
N ALA A 52 30.65 7.29 -15.55
CA ALA A 52 30.88 7.17 -14.13
C ALA A 52 32.38 7.40 -13.94
N PRO A 53 32.80 8.30 -13.03
CA PRO A 53 34.20 8.41 -12.66
C PRO A 53 34.69 7.02 -12.25
N ALA A 54 35.78 6.58 -12.87
CA ALA A 54 36.45 5.32 -12.58
C ALA A 54 37.16 5.35 -11.22
N GLU A 55 36.44 5.66 -10.16
CA GLU A 55 36.73 5.14 -8.84
C GLU A 55 36.03 3.78 -8.80
N ALA A 56 36.78 2.73 -9.11
CA ALA A 56 36.32 1.36 -9.04
C ALA A 56 35.79 1.10 -7.62
N LEU A 57 34.48 1.24 -7.43
CA LEU A 57 33.82 0.91 -6.17
C LEU A 57 34.20 -0.54 -5.86
N ASP A 58 35.01 -0.73 -4.82
CA ASP A 58 35.35 -2.06 -4.35
C ASP A 58 34.09 -2.71 -3.79
N TRP A 59 33.53 -3.61 -4.60
CA TRP A 59 32.36 -4.39 -4.23
C TRP A 59 32.73 -5.61 -3.38
N ARG A 60 34.04 -5.91 -3.21
CA ARG A 60 34.46 -7.05 -2.40
C ARG A 60 34.17 -6.76 -0.93
N GLY A 61 33.40 -7.65 -0.30
CA GLY A 61 33.06 -7.58 1.12
C GLY A 61 31.84 -6.71 1.45
N LYS A 62 31.26 -6.00 0.49
CA LYS A 62 29.97 -5.33 0.69
C LYS A 62 28.82 -6.32 0.62
N SER A 63 27.87 -6.18 1.52
CA SER A 63 26.63 -6.96 1.50
C SER A 63 25.75 -6.55 0.31
N ASP A 64 24.91 -7.45 -0.21
CA ASP A 64 23.98 -7.15 -1.32
C ASP A 64 23.13 -5.89 -1.05
N ARG A 65 22.79 -5.62 0.22
CA ARG A 65 22.05 -4.41 0.62
C ARG A 65 22.86 -3.13 0.43
N GLU A 66 24.15 -3.15 0.75
CA GLU A 66 25.03 -2.00 0.56
C GLU A 66 25.30 -1.75 -0.92
N ILE A 67 25.44 -2.83 -1.70
CA ILE A 67 25.58 -2.75 -3.15
C ILE A 67 24.36 -2.06 -3.77
N VAL A 68 23.15 -2.50 -3.39
CA VAL A 68 21.90 -1.90 -3.87
C VAL A 68 21.74 -0.44 -3.44
N ARG A 69 22.14 -0.07 -2.22
CA ARG A 69 22.12 1.34 -1.78
C ARG A 69 23.02 2.21 -2.64
N GLU A 70 24.24 1.76 -2.91
CA GLU A 70 25.21 2.57 -3.62
C GLU A 70 24.87 2.69 -5.11
N LEU A 71 24.36 1.61 -5.73
CA LEU A 71 23.80 1.68 -7.08
C LEU A 71 22.61 2.64 -7.17
N ARG A 72 21.77 2.70 -6.13
CA ARG A 72 20.62 3.62 -6.08
C ARG A 72 21.06 5.08 -5.97
N LYS A 73 22.19 5.34 -5.31
CA LYS A 73 22.77 6.68 -5.15
C LYS A 73 23.35 7.24 -6.44
N HIS A 74 23.84 6.38 -7.34
CA HIS A 74 24.43 6.76 -8.61
C HIS A 74 23.49 6.68 -9.81
N ARG A 75 22.25 6.21 -9.63
CA ARG A 75 21.25 6.18 -10.71
C ARG A 75 20.75 7.61 -10.96
N PRO A 76 20.95 8.19 -12.16
CA PRO A 76 20.31 9.45 -12.50
C PRO A 76 18.79 9.24 -12.50
N LEU A 77 18.08 9.98 -11.64
CA LEU A 77 16.62 10.00 -11.68
C LEU A 77 16.19 10.76 -12.94
N THR A 78 15.13 10.27 -13.59
CA THR A 78 14.44 11.05 -14.61
C THR A 78 13.81 12.30 -13.98
N GLU A 79 13.65 13.40 -14.73
CA GLU A 79 13.01 14.64 -14.22
C GLU A 79 11.62 14.34 -13.60
N GLN A 80 10.92 13.35 -14.15
CA GLN A 80 9.64 12.88 -13.63
C GLN A 80 9.76 12.16 -12.28
N GLU A 81 10.79 11.31 -12.09
CA GLU A 81 11.08 10.66 -10.81
C GLU A 81 11.55 11.66 -9.76
N GLU A 82 12.33 12.70 -10.14
CA GLU A 82 12.73 13.79 -9.24
C GLU A 82 11.53 14.61 -8.74
N ARG A 83 10.63 15.01 -9.65
CA ARG A 83 9.37 15.69 -9.27
C ARG A 83 8.53 14.82 -8.36
N ARG A 84 8.39 13.53 -8.67
CA ARG A 84 7.67 12.56 -7.84
C ARG A 84 8.30 12.48 -6.45
N TRP A 85 9.61 12.35 -6.36
CA TRP A 85 10.32 12.29 -5.09
C TRP A 85 10.19 13.57 -4.28
N ALA A 86 10.27 14.74 -4.93
CA ALA A 86 10.06 16.04 -4.28
C ALA A 86 8.65 16.17 -3.69
N ILE A 87 7.62 15.78 -4.45
CA ILE A 87 6.22 15.77 -3.99
C ILE A 87 6.01 14.79 -2.84
N THR A 88 6.54 13.56 -2.96
CA THR A 88 6.44 12.56 -1.88
C THR A 88 7.15 13.03 -0.63
N ARG A 89 8.28 13.73 -0.75
CA ARG A 89 9.02 14.26 0.39
C ARG A 89 8.27 15.40 1.09
N THR A 90 7.69 16.33 0.33
CA THR A 90 6.90 17.43 0.91
C THR A 90 5.61 16.93 1.56
N LEU A 91 5.02 15.86 1.02
CA LEU A 91 3.82 15.23 1.57
C LEU A 91 4.10 14.15 2.62
N SER A 92 5.36 13.75 2.82
CA SER A 92 5.74 12.70 3.78
C SER A 92 5.19 12.87 5.20
N PRO A 93 5.15 14.08 5.81
CA PRO A 93 4.56 14.23 7.14
C PRO A 93 3.03 14.05 7.16
N PHE A 94 2.37 14.20 6.01
CA PHE A 94 0.92 14.03 5.87
C PHE A 94 0.55 12.67 5.28
N MET A 95 1.53 11.86 4.88
CA MET A 95 1.29 10.59 4.23
C MET A 95 0.88 9.56 5.30
N PRO A 96 -0.34 9.03 5.26
CA PRO A 96 -0.75 7.99 6.19
C PRO A 96 0.01 6.71 5.84
N HIS A 97 0.80 6.21 6.77
CA HIS A 97 1.52 4.96 6.62
C HIS A 97 0.67 3.84 7.20
N TYR A 98 0.21 2.93 6.34
CA TYR A 98 -0.61 1.81 6.77
C TYR A 98 0.27 0.59 6.99
N ASP A 99 0.68 0.36 8.22
CA ASP A 99 1.33 -0.90 8.56
C ASP A 99 0.30 -2.03 8.74
N SER A 100 0.79 -3.27 8.75
CA SER A 100 -0.07 -4.44 8.90
C SER A 100 -0.83 -4.44 10.24
N LEU A 101 -0.29 -3.79 11.28
CA LEU A 101 -0.92 -3.66 12.59
C LEU A 101 -2.08 -2.65 12.57
N THR A 102 -1.93 -1.52 11.87
CA THR A 102 -3.01 -0.53 11.69
C THR A 102 -4.15 -1.09 10.90
N LEU A 103 -3.88 -1.76 9.78
CA LEU A 103 -4.92 -2.37 8.98
C LEU A 103 -5.69 -3.45 9.77
N PHE A 104 -4.95 -4.27 10.54
CA PHE A 104 -5.54 -5.21 11.47
C PHE A 104 -6.42 -4.52 12.53
N ALA A 105 -5.93 -3.45 13.16
CA ALA A 105 -6.65 -2.69 14.19
C ALA A 105 -7.95 -2.08 13.64
N LEU A 106 -7.91 -1.52 12.43
CA LEU A 106 -9.07 -0.94 11.75
C LEU A 106 -10.15 -2.01 11.49
N SER A 107 -9.75 -3.17 10.98
CA SER A 107 -10.66 -4.30 10.74
C SER A 107 -11.22 -4.88 12.05
N TRP A 108 -10.37 -5.02 13.07
CA TRP A 108 -10.79 -5.49 14.40
C TRP A 108 -11.77 -4.52 15.06
N ALA A 109 -11.50 -3.22 15.01
CA ALA A 109 -12.40 -2.19 15.51
C ALA A 109 -13.76 -2.24 14.81
N PHE A 110 -13.78 -2.51 13.50
CA PHE A 110 -15.03 -2.66 12.74
C PHE A 110 -15.81 -3.89 13.19
N LEU A 111 -15.16 -5.04 13.36
CA LEU A 111 -15.80 -6.24 13.89
C LEU A 111 -16.37 -6.02 15.30
N LEU A 112 -15.60 -5.38 16.19
CA LEU A 112 -16.07 -5.02 17.51
C LEU A 112 -17.27 -4.08 17.46
N LEU A 113 -17.29 -3.12 16.53
CA LEU A 113 -18.43 -2.24 16.33
C LEU A 113 -19.69 -3.03 15.94
N LEU A 114 -19.56 -4.04 15.08
CA LEU A 114 -20.69 -4.92 14.73
C LEU A 114 -21.15 -5.80 15.91
N LEU A 115 -20.23 -6.22 16.77
CA LEU A 115 -20.53 -7.06 17.94
C LEU A 115 -21.12 -6.26 19.11
N LEU A 116 -20.59 -5.06 19.36
CA LEU A 116 -20.97 -4.20 20.49
C LEU A 116 -22.12 -3.25 20.11
N GLY A 117 -22.18 -2.81 18.86
CA GLY A 117 -23.15 -1.85 18.33
C GLY A 117 -24.62 -2.19 18.60
N PRO A 118 -25.07 -3.44 18.40
CA PRO A 118 -26.45 -3.85 18.70
C PRO A 118 -26.83 -3.63 20.17
N ASN A 119 -25.86 -3.72 21.08
CA ASN A 119 -26.06 -3.59 22.53
C ASN A 119 -25.71 -2.20 23.06
N ALA A 120 -24.95 -1.40 22.30
CA ALA A 120 -24.36 -0.14 22.77
C ALA A 120 -25.37 1.01 22.88
N SER A 121 -26.48 0.98 22.16
CA SER A 121 -27.63 1.85 22.43
C SER A 121 -28.83 1.45 21.59
N PRO A 122 -30.03 1.26 22.17
CA PRO A 122 -31.28 1.47 21.44
C PRO A 122 -31.43 2.98 21.24
N SER A 123 -30.57 3.58 20.40
CA SER A 123 -30.70 4.99 20.08
C SER A 123 -32.03 5.14 19.36
N ARG A 124 -32.95 5.88 19.97
CA ARG A 124 -34.22 6.40 19.41
C ARG A 124 -34.03 7.31 18.18
N TYR A 125 -32.89 7.18 17.52
CA TYR A 125 -32.58 7.64 16.17
C TYR A 125 -32.51 6.45 15.24
N THR A 126 -33.44 5.49 15.39
CA THR A 126 -33.95 4.74 14.23
C THR A 126 -34.51 5.78 13.26
N LEU A 127 -33.60 6.39 12.49
CA LEU A 127 -33.88 7.02 11.22
C LEU A 127 -34.67 5.95 10.46
N GLY A 128 -35.96 6.22 10.31
CA GLY A 128 -36.95 5.19 10.05
C GLY A 128 -36.51 4.22 8.95
N SER A 129 -36.79 2.95 9.20
CA SER A 129 -37.04 1.92 8.20
C SER A 129 -38.21 2.34 7.29
N ARG A 130 -38.04 3.47 6.58
CA ARG A 130 -38.90 4.00 5.53
C ARG A 130 -38.13 4.31 4.25
N TYR A 131 -36.79 4.27 4.27
CA TYR A 131 -35.98 4.47 3.06
C TYR A 131 -35.73 3.19 2.25
N THR A 132 -35.96 2.00 2.83
CA THR A 132 -35.69 0.73 2.13
C THR A 132 -36.86 0.21 1.29
N SER A 133 -38.02 0.87 1.28
CA SER A 133 -39.23 0.36 0.58
C SER A 133 -39.77 1.28 -0.51
N GLY A 134 -39.06 2.34 -0.89
CA GLY A 134 -39.56 3.32 -1.86
C GLY A 134 -38.47 4.23 -2.42
N LEU A 135 -37.49 3.66 -3.12
CA LEU A 135 -36.54 4.42 -3.95
C LEU A 135 -37.25 4.94 -5.22
N ARG A 136 -38.24 5.81 -5.04
CA ARG A 136 -38.54 6.86 -6.01
C ARG A 136 -38.01 8.13 -5.38
N ALA A 137 -36.76 8.48 -5.73
CA ALA A 137 -36.12 9.69 -5.24
C ALA A 137 -37.04 10.89 -5.53
N PRO A 138 -37.25 11.81 -4.56
CA PRO A 138 -37.88 13.08 -4.86
C PRO A 138 -37.01 13.80 -5.90
N ALA A 139 -37.62 14.20 -7.02
CA ALA A 139 -36.92 14.94 -8.06
C ALA A 139 -36.27 16.19 -7.44
N PRO A 140 -34.97 16.42 -7.65
CA PRO A 140 -34.31 17.61 -7.14
C PRO A 140 -34.91 18.83 -7.86
N GLN A 141 -35.60 19.70 -7.12
CA GLN A 141 -36.13 20.97 -7.63
C GLN A 141 -35.49 22.18 -6.93
N GLY A 142 -34.26 22.03 -6.45
CA GLY A 142 -33.55 23.06 -5.71
C GLY A 142 -32.13 23.31 -6.23
N PRO A 143 -31.50 24.45 -5.89
CA PRO A 143 -30.22 24.93 -6.43
C PRO A 143 -28.98 24.08 -6.08
N ASN A 144 -29.16 22.87 -5.54
CA ASN A 144 -28.11 21.96 -5.08
C ASN A 144 -27.87 20.76 -6.05
N GLU A 145 -28.39 20.85 -7.28
CA GLU A 145 -28.21 19.86 -8.36
C GLU A 145 -26.77 19.33 -8.57
N PRO A 146 -25.69 20.15 -8.47
CA PRO A 146 -24.35 19.61 -8.69
C PRO A 146 -23.89 18.67 -7.57
N LEU A 147 -24.37 18.86 -6.33
CA LEU A 147 -23.94 18.01 -5.21
C LEU A 147 -24.65 16.65 -5.24
N ALA A 148 -25.93 16.63 -5.59
CA ALA A 148 -26.74 15.41 -5.65
C ALA A 148 -26.29 14.46 -6.76
N SER A 149 -25.93 15.00 -7.93
CA SER A 149 -25.40 14.23 -9.06
C SER A 149 -24.02 13.62 -8.76
N VAL A 150 -23.15 14.36 -8.07
CA VAL A 150 -21.86 13.84 -7.58
C VAL A 150 -22.07 12.72 -6.56
N ILE A 151 -22.96 12.89 -5.58
CA ILE A 151 -23.26 11.86 -4.57
C ILE A 151 -23.83 10.59 -5.23
N TRP A 152 -24.71 10.72 -6.22
CA TRP A 152 -25.29 9.59 -6.93
C TRP A 152 -24.25 8.83 -7.78
N SER A 153 -23.40 9.56 -8.51
CA SER A 153 -22.29 8.97 -9.28
C SER A 153 -21.30 8.23 -8.40
N VAL A 154 -21.03 8.76 -7.20
CA VAL A 154 -20.21 8.10 -6.20
C VAL A 154 -20.90 6.83 -5.68
N GLY A 155 -22.23 6.86 -5.48
CA GLY A 155 -23.02 5.71 -5.02
C GLY A 155 -22.96 4.45 -5.90
N GLU A 156 -22.88 4.60 -7.23
CA GLU A 156 -22.70 3.44 -8.12
C GLU A 156 -21.31 2.79 -7.94
N GLN A 157 -20.26 3.61 -7.74
CA GLN A 157 -18.92 3.10 -7.46
C GLN A 157 -18.86 2.38 -6.11
N PHE A 158 -19.66 2.81 -5.12
CA PHE A 158 -19.76 2.15 -3.82
C PHE A 158 -20.23 0.69 -3.91
N MET A 159 -21.06 0.32 -4.90
CA MET A 159 -21.53 -1.08 -5.03
C MET A 159 -20.41 -2.06 -5.34
N VAL A 160 -19.41 -1.64 -6.13
CA VAL A 160 -18.25 -2.49 -6.48
C VAL A 160 -17.15 -2.37 -5.41
N LEU A 161 -16.96 -1.17 -4.85
CA LEU A 161 -15.91 -0.93 -3.85
C LEU A 161 -16.23 -1.60 -2.50
N THR A 162 -17.49 -1.75 -2.14
CA THR A 162 -17.90 -2.38 -0.87
C THR A 162 -17.45 -3.84 -0.74
N PRO A 163 -17.77 -4.76 -1.68
CA PRO A 163 -17.28 -6.15 -1.58
C PRO A 163 -15.75 -6.22 -1.64
N LEU A 164 -15.11 -5.36 -2.44
CA LEU A 164 -13.66 -5.29 -2.54
C LEU A 164 -13.01 -4.87 -1.21
N ALA A 165 -13.57 -3.85 -0.55
CA ALA A 165 -13.17 -3.42 0.78
C ALA A 165 -13.45 -4.52 1.82
N GLY A 166 -14.53 -5.29 1.68
CA GLY A 166 -14.81 -6.47 2.51
C GLY A 166 -13.70 -7.54 2.40
N ILE A 167 -13.25 -7.84 1.19
CA ILE A 167 -12.10 -8.73 0.97
C ILE A 167 -10.83 -8.13 1.58
N GLY A 168 -10.58 -6.84 1.35
CA GLY A 168 -9.44 -6.13 1.93
C GLY A 168 -9.42 -6.13 3.46
N MET A 169 -10.60 -6.07 4.11
CA MET A 169 -10.76 -6.20 5.56
C MET A 169 -10.35 -7.59 6.04
N VAL A 170 -10.83 -8.64 5.39
CA VAL A 170 -10.46 -10.02 5.75
C VAL A 170 -8.95 -10.25 5.56
N LEU A 171 -8.40 -9.77 4.44
CA LEU A 171 -6.95 -9.82 4.19
C LEU A 171 -6.16 -9.02 5.23
N SER A 172 -6.71 -7.93 5.76
CA SER A 172 -6.08 -7.14 6.81
C SER A 172 -6.09 -7.86 8.16
N LEU A 173 -7.17 -8.59 8.48
CA LEU A 173 -7.28 -9.41 9.70
C LEU A 173 -6.29 -10.57 9.70
N VAL A 174 -6.23 -11.34 8.61
CA VAL A 174 -5.36 -12.53 8.55
C VAL A 174 -3.93 -12.16 8.16
N GLY A 175 -3.76 -11.09 7.37
CA GLY A 175 -2.48 -10.64 6.85
C GLY A 175 -1.49 -10.11 7.89
N VAL A 176 -1.89 -9.96 9.15
CA VAL A 176 -0.95 -9.69 10.25
C VAL A 176 -0.15 -10.95 10.64
N PHE A 177 -0.69 -12.14 10.39
CA PHE A 177 -0.08 -13.44 10.74
C PHE A 177 0.68 -14.11 9.59
N TYR A 178 0.49 -13.66 8.35
CA TYR A 178 1.13 -14.24 7.18
C TYR A 178 2.60 -13.76 6.98
N PRO A 179 3.46 -14.62 6.39
CA PRO A 179 4.84 -14.27 6.08
C PRO A 179 4.91 -13.22 4.97
N LYS A 180 6.06 -12.56 4.89
CA LYS A 180 6.33 -11.39 4.04
C LYS A 180 7.40 -11.72 3.00
N PRO A 181 7.44 -11.05 1.83
CA PRO A 181 6.61 -9.91 1.42
C PRO A 181 5.20 -10.29 0.98
N LYS A 182 4.24 -9.35 1.09
CA LYS A 182 2.88 -9.55 0.57
C LYS A 182 2.83 -9.28 -0.93
N PRO A 183 2.06 -10.05 -1.71
CA PRO A 183 1.89 -9.77 -3.14
C PRO A 183 1.17 -8.43 -3.35
N GLU A 184 1.49 -7.75 -4.45
CA GLU A 184 0.99 -6.40 -4.76
C GLU A 184 -0.54 -6.33 -4.81
N THR A 185 -1.19 -7.37 -5.35
CA THR A 185 -2.65 -7.46 -5.42
C THR A 185 -3.30 -7.45 -4.04
N VAL A 186 -2.69 -8.13 -3.06
CA VAL A 186 -3.18 -8.12 -1.67
C VAL A 186 -3.01 -6.74 -1.04
N LYS A 187 -1.88 -6.07 -1.30
CA LYS A 187 -1.67 -4.69 -0.83
C LYS A 187 -2.70 -3.73 -1.40
N TRP A 188 -3.03 -3.84 -2.70
CA TRP A 188 -4.08 -3.04 -3.32
C TRP A 188 -5.45 -3.22 -2.65
N LEU A 189 -5.84 -4.46 -2.36
CA LEU A 189 -7.11 -4.75 -1.68
C LEU A 189 -7.13 -4.18 -0.25
N MET A 190 -6.04 -4.36 0.48
CA MET A 190 -5.89 -3.81 1.84
C MET A 190 -5.93 -2.27 1.84
N LEU A 191 -5.31 -1.63 0.85
CA LEU A 191 -5.32 -0.17 0.69
C LEU A 191 -6.71 0.34 0.33
N CYS A 192 -7.42 -0.35 -0.57
CA CYS A 192 -8.80 -0.03 -0.91
C CYS A 192 -9.69 -0.07 0.33
N PHE A 193 -9.56 -1.13 1.15
CA PHE A 193 -10.22 -1.20 2.45
C PHE A 193 -9.87 0.00 3.34
N ALA A 194 -8.58 0.31 3.49
CA ALA A 194 -8.13 1.41 4.34
C ALA A 194 -8.74 2.76 3.94
N VAL A 195 -8.69 3.11 2.65
CA VAL A 195 -9.24 4.37 2.12
C VAL A 195 -10.76 4.41 2.27
N MET A 196 -11.45 3.31 1.95
CA MET A 196 -12.91 3.23 2.05
C MET A 196 -13.39 3.37 3.50
N VAL A 197 -12.75 2.63 4.43
CA VAL A 197 -13.17 2.63 5.83
C VAL A 197 -12.85 3.95 6.51
N THR A 198 -11.67 4.53 6.26
CA THR A 198 -11.26 5.82 6.83
C THR A 198 -12.10 6.97 6.27
N GLY A 199 -12.21 7.06 4.93
CA GLY A 199 -12.95 8.12 4.26
C GLY A 199 -14.45 8.02 4.51
N GLY A 200 -15.03 6.82 4.39
CA GLY A 200 -16.44 6.59 4.63
C GLY A 200 -16.84 6.89 6.08
N THR A 201 -16.04 6.45 7.05
CA THR A 201 -16.26 6.76 8.47
C THR A 201 -16.11 8.26 8.73
N GLY A 202 -15.09 8.91 8.16
CA GLY A 202 -14.88 10.35 8.30
C GLY A 202 -16.06 11.17 7.76
N ILE A 203 -16.54 10.87 6.56
CA ILE A 203 -17.69 11.55 5.95
C ILE A 203 -18.96 11.32 6.77
N TYR A 204 -19.25 10.06 7.12
CA TYR A 204 -20.48 9.73 7.83
C TYR A 204 -20.48 10.27 9.26
N ALA A 205 -19.38 10.12 10.01
CA ALA A 205 -19.24 10.70 11.33
C ALA A 205 -19.28 12.24 11.29
N GLY A 206 -18.69 12.86 10.26
CA GLY A 206 -18.77 14.30 10.02
C GLY A 206 -20.22 14.75 9.79
N TYR A 207 -20.98 14.05 8.96
CA TYR A 207 -22.40 14.33 8.72
C TYR A 207 -23.24 14.22 10.00
N ILE A 208 -23.08 13.13 10.76
CA ILE A 208 -23.77 12.97 12.06
C ILE A 208 -23.37 14.09 13.00
N TRP A 209 -22.08 14.44 13.05
CA TRP A 209 -21.59 15.49 13.93
C TRP A 209 -22.19 16.85 13.57
N PHE A 210 -22.18 17.27 12.30
CA PHE A 210 -22.77 18.54 11.86
C PHE A 210 -24.26 18.66 12.20
N THR A 211 -24.96 17.53 12.29
CA THR A 211 -26.40 17.49 12.61
C THR A 211 -26.70 17.37 14.10
N THR A 212 -25.76 16.86 14.92
CA THR A 212 -26.04 16.54 16.34
C THR A 212 -25.14 17.24 17.36
N ALA A 213 -23.95 17.72 16.99
CA ALA A 213 -22.94 18.14 17.94
C ALA A 213 -22.24 19.46 17.56
N ARG A 214 -22.04 20.33 18.56
CA ARG A 214 -21.10 21.47 18.53
C ARG A 214 -19.98 21.15 19.54
N GLY A 215 -18.71 21.22 19.14
CA GLY A 215 -17.58 20.80 19.98
C GLY A 215 -16.28 20.46 19.22
N TRP A 216 -15.24 20.08 19.96
CA TRP A 216 -13.90 19.82 19.41
C TRP A 216 -13.75 18.46 18.69
N LEU A 217 -14.75 17.57 18.80
CA LEU A 217 -14.70 16.22 18.23
C LEU A 217 -14.69 16.18 16.69
N LEU A 218 -14.95 17.31 16.01
CA LEU A 218 -14.85 17.42 14.54
C LEU A 218 -13.44 17.12 14.02
N VAL A 219 -12.42 17.27 14.87
CA VAL A 219 -11.03 16.97 14.52
C VAL A 219 -10.86 15.51 14.05
N PHE A 220 -11.58 14.55 14.63
CA PHE A 220 -11.44 13.13 14.27
C PHE A 220 -12.02 12.80 12.89
N PRO A 221 -13.29 13.15 12.57
CA PRO A 221 -13.80 13.04 11.20
C PRO A 221 -12.96 13.78 10.17
N ALA A 222 -12.53 15.01 10.47
CA ALA A 222 -11.71 15.80 9.56
C ALA A 222 -10.35 15.12 9.28
N SER A 223 -9.68 14.62 10.32
CA SER A 223 -8.44 13.85 10.18
C SER A 223 -8.64 12.61 9.32
N ASN A 224 -9.72 11.85 9.52
CA ASN A 224 -10.00 10.65 8.73
C ASN A 224 -10.27 10.96 7.25
N ILE A 225 -10.97 12.07 6.95
CA ILE A 225 -11.16 12.54 5.58
C ILE A 225 -9.82 12.88 4.93
N LEU A 226 -8.93 13.58 5.65
CA LEU A 226 -7.59 13.91 5.15
C LEU A 226 -6.74 12.65 4.90
N SER A 227 -6.75 11.70 5.84
CA SER A 227 -6.04 10.41 5.73
C SER A 227 -6.56 9.52 4.58
N ALA A 228 -7.80 9.71 4.13
CA ALA A 228 -8.34 9.03 2.96
C ALA A 228 -8.08 9.80 1.66
N ALA A 229 -8.21 11.13 1.70
CA ALA A 229 -8.07 12.00 0.54
C ALA A 229 -6.63 12.03 0.01
N VAL A 230 -5.62 12.08 0.88
CA VAL A 230 -4.21 12.14 0.47
C VAL A 230 -3.82 10.93 -0.39
N PRO A 231 -4.01 9.66 0.03
CA PRO A 231 -3.75 8.50 -0.82
C PRO A 231 -4.57 8.51 -2.11
N LEU A 232 -5.83 8.94 -2.06
CA LEU A 232 -6.70 8.94 -3.24
C LEU A 232 -6.25 9.98 -4.29
N LEU A 233 -5.81 11.15 -3.86
CA LEU A 233 -5.25 12.19 -4.74
C LEU A 233 -3.92 11.73 -5.34
N LEU A 234 -3.06 11.10 -4.54
CA LEU A 234 -1.80 10.52 -5.00
C LEU A 234 -2.01 9.38 -5.99
N PHE A 235 -3.05 8.54 -5.76
CA PHE A 235 -3.44 7.49 -6.69
C PHE A 235 -3.89 8.07 -8.03
N ARG A 236 -4.76 9.10 -7.98
CA ARG A 236 -5.21 9.82 -9.17
C ARG A 236 -4.05 10.48 -9.92
N ALA A 237 -3.03 10.95 -9.21
CA ALA A 237 -1.83 11.53 -9.80
C ALA A 237 -0.85 10.48 -10.38
N GLY A 238 -1.14 9.19 -10.25
CA GLY A 238 -0.23 8.11 -10.66
C GLY A 238 1.05 8.05 -9.82
N LEU A 239 1.04 8.67 -8.63
CA LEU A 239 2.20 8.75 -7.74
C LEU A 239 2.14 7.74 -6.60
N LEU A 240 1.00 7.06 -6.40
CA LEU A 240 0.83 6.08 -5.34
C LEU A 240 1.23 4.68 -5.82
N ASP A 241 2.35 4.18 -5.30
CA ASP A 241 2.68 2.75 -5.39
C ASP A 241 2.19 2.01 -4.14
N THR A 242 2.16 0.67 -4.20
CA THR A 242 1.78 -0.19 -3.05
C THR A 242 2.72 -0.06 -1.83
N GLU A 243 3.75 0.78 -1.94
CA GLU A 243 4.71 1.13 -0.89
C GLU A 243 4.09 1.86 0.32
N VAL A 244 2.87 2.39 0.19
CA VAL A 244 2.14 2.96 1.34
C VAL A 244 1.78 1.92 2.39
N ILE A 245 1.68 0.64 1.99
CA ILE A 245 1.52 -0.47 2.93
C ILE A 245 2.90 -0.99 3.35
N LEU A 246 3.24 -0.72 4.61
CA LEU A 246 4.50 -1.15 5.18
C LEU A 246 4.47 -2.65 5.50
N ASP A 247 5.44 -3.37 4.96
CA ASP A 247 5.68 -4.78 5.26
C ASP A 247 6.40 -4.99 6.61
N THR A 248 6.05 -4.22 7.65
CA THR A 248 6.64 -4.35 9.00
C THR A 248 6.05 -5.53 9.77
N THR A 249 6.86 -6.55 10.08
CA THR A 249 6.38 -7.74 10.82
C THR A 249 5.90 -7.36 12.21
N ALA A 250 4.61 -7.60 12.47
CA ALA A 250 4.03 -7.34 13.78
C ALA A 250 4.42 -8.47 14.74
N ARG A 251 4.90 -8.12 15.93
CA ARG A 251 5.12 -9.10 16.99
C ARG A 251 3.79 -9.50 17.60
N LEU A 252 3.67 -10.74 18.06
CA LEU A 252 2.45 -11.21 18.73
C LEU A 252 2.07 -10.34 19.92
N SER A 253 3.05 -9.83 20.67
CA SER A 253 2.82 -8.88 21.77
C SER A 253 2.17 -7.57 21.29
N GLN A 254 2.59 -7.03 20.15
CA GLN A 254 1.99 -5.81 19.58
C GLN A 254 0.54 -6.07 19.17
N VAL A 255 0.26 -7.21 18.53
CA VAL A 255 -1.09 -7.61 18.15
C VAL A 255 -2.01 -7.70 19.38
N VAL A 256 -1.55 -8.34 20.47
CA VAL A 256 -2.32 -8.46 21.72
C VAL A 256 -2.58 -7.10 22.36
N VAL A 257 -1.56 -6.23 22.44
CA VAL A 257 -1.73 -4.87 22.98
C VAL A 257 -2.73 -4.07 22.15
N THR A 258 -2.60 -4.10 20.82
CA THR A 258 -3.53 -3.44 19.91
C THR A 258 -4.95 -3.95 20.10
N LEU A 259 -5.17 -5.28 20.18
CA LEU A 259 -6.49 -5.86 20.45
C LEU A 259 -7.11 -5.29 21.73
N VAL A 260 -6.37 -5.31 22.84
CA VAL A 260 -6.85 -4.83 24.14
C VAL A 260 -7.16 -3.33 24.11
N VAL A 261 -6.24 -2.52 23.59
CA VAL A 261 -6.43 -1.07 23.55
C VAL A 261 -7.60 -0.69 22.65
N THR A 262 -7.77 -1.32 21.49
CA THR A 262 -8.91 -1.07 20.61
C THR A 262 -10.24 -1.42 21.28
N VAL A 263 -10.33 -2.54 22.02
CA VAL A 263 -11.53 -2.91 22.79
C VAL A 263 -11.84 -1.84 23.84
N VAL A 264 -10.84 -1.48 24.66
CA VAL A 264 -11.01 -0.50 25.75
C VAL A 264 -11.43 0.85 25.20
N LEU A 265 -10.77 1.34 24.15
CA LEU A 265 -11.08 2.63 23.52
C LEU A 265 -12.51 2.64 22.97
N LEU A 266 -12.89 1.62 22.20
CA LEU A 266 -14.21 1.56 21.59
C LEU A 266 -15.31 1.41 22.65
N ALA A 267 -15.11 0.53 23.64
CA ALA A 267 -16.06 0.34 24.74
C ALA A 267 -16.21 1.62 25.57
N THR A 268 -15.13 2.34 25.83
CA THR A 268 -15.19 3.62 26.55
C THR A 268 -16.00 4.65 25.76
N CYS A 269 -15.76 4.76 24.44
CA CYS A 269 -16.51 5.67 23.58
C CYS A 269 -18.01 5.33 23.54
N LEU A 270 -18.35 4.04 23.43
CA LEU A 270 -19.73 3.56 23.30
C LEU A 270 -20.50 3.57 24.62
N TYR A 271 -19.92 3.10 25.73
CA TYR A 271 -20.64 2.87 26.98
C TYR A 271 -20.45 3.97 28.01
N VAL A 272 -19.25 4.55 28.11
CA VAL A 272 -18.94 5.60 29.09
C VAL A 272 -19.37 6.96 28.54
N PHE A 273 -18.90 7.31 27.34
CA PHE A 273 -19.23 8.59 26.71
C PHE A 273 -20.55 8.57 25.94
N ARG A 274 -21.15 7.39 25.70
CA ARG A 274 -22.41 7.22 24.96
C ARG A 274 -22.39 7.91 23.59
N LEU A 275 -21.24 7.89 22.93
CA LEU A 275 -21.07 8.49 21.61
C LEU A 275 -21.82 7.68 20.56
N HIS A 276 -22.30 8.36 19.52
CA HIS A 276 -22.83 7.67 18.35
C HIS A 276 -21.76 6.74 17.76
N TRP A 277 -22.17 5.55 17.34
CA TRP A 277 -21.27 4.49 16.87
C TRP A 277 -20.30 4.98 15.78
N ALA A 278 -20.76 5.85 14.89
CA ALA A 278 -19.92 6.43 13.84
C ALA A 278 -18.83 7.35 14.38
N ILE A 279 -19.15 8.14 15.40
CA ILE A 279 -18.18 9.03 16.06
C ILE A 279 -17.19 8.19 16.85
N ALA A 280 -17.66 7.19 17.60
CA ALA A 280 -16.81 6.26 18.34
C ALA A 280 -15.83 5.52 17.41
N TYR A 281 -16.32 5.03 16.27
CA TYR A 281 -15.49 4.36 15.28
C TYR A 281 -14.50 5.33 14.63
N SER A 282 -14.92 6.55 14.30
CA SER A 282 -14.04 7.62 13.77
C SER A 282 -12.88 7.94 14.73
N ILE A 283 -13.16 8.03 16.03
CA ILE A 283 -12.13 8.20 17.08
C ILE A 283 -11.17 7.01 17.08
N CYS A 284 -11.68 5.78 17.06
CA CYS A 284 -10.85 4.58 16.98
C CYS A 284 -9.94 4.60 15.75
N VAL A 285 -10.46 4.91 14.57
CA VAL A 285 -9.68 4.99 13.33
C VAL A 285 -8.53 5.99 13.47
N ALA A 286 -8.82 7.22 13.91
CA ALA A 286 -7.81 8.25 14.08
C ALA A 286 -6.73 7.85 15.12
N TYR A 287 -7.16 7.27 16.24
CA TYR A 287 -6.23 6.79 17.26
C TYR A 287 -5.38 5.62 16.78
N THR A 288 -5.92 4.66 16.03
CA THR A 288 -5.13 3.52 15.55
C THR A 288 -3.98 3.95 14.64
N MET A 289 -4.15 5.00 13.84
CA MET A 289 -3.07 5.56 13.03
C MET A 289 -1.95 6.19 13.88
N SER A 290 -2.30 6.88 14.97
CA SER A 290 -1.31 7.54 15.85
C SER A 290 -0.67 6.56 16.86
N LEU A 291 -1.47 5.69 17.46
CA LEU A 291 -1.07 4.80 18.54
C LEU A 291 -0.11 3.70 18.07
N ASN A 292 -0.31 3.16 16.86
CA ASN A 292 0.52 2.05 16.41
C ASN A 292 1.97 2.46 16.19
N HIS A 293 2.25 3.71 15.80
CA HIS A 293 3.61 4.25 15.78
C HIS A 293 4.25 4.24 17.18
N ALA A 294 3.51 4.70 18.19
CA ALA A 294 4.00 4.67 19.58
C ALA A 294 4.23 3.23 20.08
N ILE A 295 3.34 2.28 19.75
CA ILE A 295 3.51 0.86 20.10
C ILE A 295 4.73 0.29 19.38
N THR A 296 4.94 0.59 18.11
CA THR A 296 6.12 0.10 17.38
C THR A 296 7.41 0.64 17.97
N ASP A 297 7.43 1.89 18.44
CA ASP A 297 8.62 2.49 19.04
C ASP A 297 8.93 1.88 20.41
N VAL A 298 7.93 1.73 21.27
CA VAL A 298 8.10 1.15 22.62
C VAL A 298 8.54 -0.32 22.56
N PHE A 299 7.95 -1.11 21.68
CA PHE A 299 8.27 -2.54 21.57
C PHE A 299 9.42 -2.84 20.57
N GLY A 300 9.74 -1.90 19.68
CA GLY A 300 10.79 -2.01 18.66
C GLY A 300 12.15 -1.44 19.09
N GLY A 301 12.16 -0.46 20.00
CA GLY A 301 13.36 0.26 20.46
C GLY A 301 14.47 -0.62 21.07
N GLY A 302 14.17 -1.86 21.47
CA GLY A 302 15.17 -2.80 21.97
C GLY A 302 16.20 -3.28 20.94
N LYS A 303 15.98 -3.08 19.63
CA LYS A 303 16.98 -3.43 18.59
C LYS A 303 17.89 -2.26 18.21
N ILE A 304 17.36 -1.04 18.16
CA ILE A 304 18.16 0.15 17.80
C ILE A 304 19.16 0.48 18.91
N ALA A 305 18.79 0.29 20.19
CA ALA A 305 19.73 0.47 21.30
C ALA A 305 20.86 -0.59 21.34
N LYS A 306 20.69 -1.73 20.66
CA LYS A 306 21.74 -2.76 20.54
C LYS A 306 22.65 -2.54 19.34
N GLU A 307 22.13 -2.07 18.21
CA GLU A 307 22.93 -1.74 17.01
C GLU A 307 23.72 -0.42 17.15
N VAL A 308 23.39 0.43 18.12
CA VAL A 308 24.17 1.65 18.44
C VAL A 308 25.19 1.42 19.57
N ALA A 309 25.12 0.26 20.25
CA ALA A 309 26.01 -0.10 21.35
C ALA A 309 27.04 -1.19 20.98
N GLU A 310 27.00 -1.71 19.76
CA GLU A 310 28.02 -2.55 19.12
C GLU A 310 28.69 -1.78 17.98
#